data_AF-A0A835CPR8-F1
#
_entry.id   AF-A0A835CPR8-F1
#
_cell.length_a   1.000
_cell.length_b   1.000
_cell.length_c   1.000
_cell.angle_alpha   90.00
_cell.angle_beta   90.00
_cell.angle_gamma   90.00
#
_symmetry.space_group_name_H-M   'P 1'
#
loop_
_entity.id
_entity.type
_entity.pdbx_description
1 polymer ?
#
loop_
_entity_poly.entity_id
_entity_poly.type
_entity_poly.pdbx_seq_one_letter_code
_entity_poly.pdbx_strand_id
1 'polypeptide(L)'
;MKCQLFLFAIIALVGTVWADEEPESARLLVAKQILNKYLVENMDIIVKYTVHNVGSVAALEVEITDNSFHPDRFVHVSGELNARIDRVPPHSNVSHTVVIRPRKYGYFNFTSAEVLYRRTEDAPRLQVAVSSAPGEGLIVSYRDYAKKFSSHVIDWTAFAVMTLPSLALPFALWWTSKSKYEALSKVSKKH
;
A
#
# COMPACT_ATOMS: atom_id res chain seq x y z
N MET A 1 24.39 -57.64 11.90
CA MET A 1 24.35 -56.36 11.16
C MET A 1 23.18 -56.26 10.17
N LYS A 2 22.92 -57.26 9.30
CA LYS A 2 21.78 -57.23 8.34
C LYS A 2 20.38 -57.18 8.99
N CYS A 3 20.18 -57.86 10.11
CA CYS A 3 18.90 -57.89 10.82
C CYS A 3 18.55 -56.54 11.50
N GLN A 4 19.55 -55.80 11.98
CA GLN A 4 19.35 -54.47 12.58
C GLN A 4 19.02 -53.39 11.53
N LEU A 5 19.61 -53.49 10.33
CA LEU A 5 19.26 -52.62 9.20
C LEU A 5 17.82 -52.84 8.73
N PHE A 6 17.34 -54.09 8.75
CA PHE A 6 15.96 -54.43 8.40
C PHE A 6 14.96 -53.89 9.42
N LEU A 7 15.29 -53.97 10.72
CA LEU A 7 14.48 -53.40 11.80
C LEU A 7 14.40 -51.87 11.72
N PHE A 8 15.51 -51.18 11.44
CA PHE A 8 15.51 -49.73 11.22
C PHE A 8 14.69 -49.32 10.01
N ALA A 9 14.75 -50.09 8.91
CA ALA A 9 13.94 -49.83 7.71
C ALA A 9 12.43 -50.00 7.98
N ILE A 10 12.04 -51.01 8.77
CA ILE A 10 10.65 -51.23 9.15
C ILE A 10 10.15 -50.13 10.09
N ILE A 11 10.96 -49.69 11.06
CA ILE A 11 10.60 -48.58 11.96
C ILE A 11 10.46 -47.26 11.19
N ALA A 12 11.33 -46.99 10.22
CA ALA A 12 11.22 -45.81 9.36
C ALA A 12 9.95 -45.85 8.48
N LEU A 13 9.60 -47.02 7.92
CA LEU A 13 8.40 -47.19 7.11
C LEU A 13 7.12 -47.08 7.94
N VAL A 14 7.12 -47.61 9.17
CA VAL A 14 5.99 -47.43 10.10
C VAL A 14 5.89 -45.97 10.53
N GLY A 15 7.01 -45.29 10.80
CA GLY A 15 7.02 -43.86 11.12
C GLY A 15 6.35 -42.98 10.05
N THR A 16 6.43 -43.35 8.77
CA THR A 16 5.75 -42.61 7.69
C THR A 16 4.24 -42.85 7.60
N VAL A 17 3.74 -43.98 8.12
CA VAL A 17 2.29 -44.30 8.12
C VAL A 17 1.57 -43.62 9.29
N TRP A 18 2.29 -43.24 10.34
CA TRP A 18 1.77 -42.47 11.48
C TRP A 18 1.93 -40.95 11.29
N ALA A 19 2.20 -40.50 10.05
CA ALA A 19 2.01 -39.11 9.70
C ALA A 19 0.51 -38.83 9.77
N ASP A 20 0.08 -38.25 10.88
CA ASP A 20 -1.28 -37.82 11.17
C ASP A 20 -1.83 -37.10 9.92
N GLU A 21 -2.86 -37.66 9.27
CA GLU A 21 -3.57 -36.98 8.20
C GLU A 21 -4.12 -35.69 8.82
N GLU A 22 -3.58 -34.54 8.44
CA GLU A 22 -4.09 -33.27 8.95
C GLU A 22 -5.59 -33.21 8.63
N PRO A 23 -6.46 -32.99 9.64
CA PRO A 23 -7.88 -33.01 9.41
C PRO A 23 -8.24 -31.94 8.37
N GLU A 24 -9.01 -32.35 7.36
CA GLU A 24 -9.50 -31.48 6.30
C GLU A 24 -10.20 -30.26 6.90
N SER A 25 -9.51 -29.12 6.89
CA SER A 25 -9.96 -27.90 7.54
C SER A 25 -9.43 -26.68 6.82
N ALA A 26 -10.24 -25.62 6.80
CA ALA A 26 -9.78 -24.34 6.30
C ALA A 26 -8.79 -23.71 7.29
N ARG A 27 -7.72 -23.12 6.75
CA ARG A 27 -6.70 -22.41 7.52
C ARG A 27 -6.43 -21.09 6.85
N LEU A 28 -6.74 -19.99 7.53
CA LEU A 28 -6.59 -18.66 6.96
C LEU A 28 -5.32 -17.97 7.48
N LEU A 29 -4.55 -17.41 6.55
CA LEU A 29 -3.50 -16.44 6.82
C LEU A 29 -3.97 -15.09 6.31
N VAL A 30 -3.89 -14.05 7.15
CA VAL A 30 -4.42 -12.73 6.82
C VAL A 30 -3.30 -11.70 6.82
N ALA A 31 -3.14 -10.99 5.71
CA ALA A 31 -2.16 -9.93 5.56
C ALA A 31 -2.88 -8.57 5.48
N LYS A 32 -2.56 -7.67 6.40
CA LYS A 32 -2.94 -6.26 6.37
C LYS A 32 -1.75 -5.44 5.87
N GLN A 33 -1.98 -4.63 4.85
CA GLN A 33 -0.98 -3.78 4.22
C GLN A 33 -1.51 -2.36 4.02
N ILE A 34 -0.67 -1.37 4.28
CA ILE A 34 -0.95 0.03 3.94
C ILE A 34 -0.25 0.30 2.62
N LEU A 35 -1.02 0.65 1.58
CA LEU A 35 -0.47 0.78 0.22
C LEU A 35 0.21 2.13 -0.03
N ASN A 36 -0.10 3.14 0.80
CA ASN A 36 0.46 4.47 0.67
C ASN A 36 1.91 4.52 1.19
N LYS A 37 2.79 5.15 0.42
CA LYS A 37 4.16 5.45 0.85
C LYS A 37 4.22 6.58 1.89
N TYR A 38 3.33 7.56 1.78
CA TYR A 38 3.23 8.70 2.69
C TYR A 38 1.81 8.75 3.26
N LEU A 39 1.72 8.82 4.58
CA LEU A 39 0.46 9.03 5.29
C LEU A 39 0.38 10.50 5.64
N VAL A 40 -0.68 11.15 5.16
CA VAL A 40 -0.83 12.60 5.29
C VAL A 40 -2.20 12.91 5.83
N GLU A 41 -2.25 13.85 6.75
CA GLU A 41 -3.48 14.43 7.27
C GLU A 41 -4.39 14.90 6.12
N ASN A 42 -5.69 14.59 6.22
CA ASN A 42 -6.72 14.91 5.23
C ASN A 42 -6.53 14.27 3.84
N MET A 43 -5.61 13.32 3.67
CA MET A 43 -5.45 12.55 2.43
C MET A 43 -5.84 11.09 2.62
N ASP A 44 -6.26 10.44 1.54
CA ASP A 44 -6.78 9.09 1.59
C ASP A 44 -5.65 8.06 1.82
N ILE A 45 -5.85 7.21 2.82
CA ILE A 45 -5.05 6.05 3.15
C ILE A 45 -5.81 4.81 2.71
N ILE A 46 -5.13 3.97 1.94
CA ILE A 46 -5.65 2.74 1.38
C ILE A 46 -5.08 1.58 2.17
N VAL A 47 -5.97 0.85 2.85
CA VAL A 47 -5.64 -0.34 3.64
C VAL A 47 -6.17 -1.56 2.92
N LYS A 48 -5.27 -2.49 2.59
CA LYS A 48 -5.59 -3.74 1.91
C LYS A 48 -5.49 -4.90 2.88
N TYR A 49 -6.55 -5.69 2.96
CA TYR A 49 -6.62 -6.96 3.66
C TYR A 49 -6.60 -8.07 2.62
N THR A 50 -5.66 -9.00 2.72
CA THR A 50 -5.60 -10.18 1.86
C THR A 50 -5.74 -11.41 2.72
N VAL A 51 -6.79 -12.18 2.49
CA VAL A 51 -7.06 -13.45 3.15
C VAL A 51 -6.57 -14.56 2.23
N HIS A 52 -5.66 -15.39 2.72
CA HIS A 52 -5.13 -16.55 2.02
C HIS A 52 -5.63 -17.82 2.71
N ASN A 53 -6.31 -18.69 1.97
CA ASN A 53 -6.67 -20.00 2.48
C ASN A 53 -5.58 -21.02 2.12
N VAL A 54 -4.83 -21.46 3.13
CA VAL A 54 -3.78 -22.49 3.01
C VAL A 54 -4.28 -23.87 3.45
N GLY A 55 -5.56 -24.00 3.79
CA GLY A 55 -6.17 -25.27 4.13
C GLY A 55 -6.66 -26.04 2.90
N SER A 56 -6.99 -27.32 3.11
CA SER A 56 -7.56 -28.21 2.09
C SER A 56 -9.06 -27.98 1.84
N VAL A 57 -9.76 -27.31 2.76
CA VAL A 57 -11.21 -27.03 2.69
C VAL A 57 -11.45 -25.52 2.52
N ALA A 58 -12.61 -25.16 1.95
CA ALA A 58 -13.03 -23.77 1.83
C ALA A 58 -13.38 -23.16 3.20
N ALA A 59 -12.91 -21.95 3.48
CA ALA A 59 -13.37 -21.18 4.63
C ALA A 59 -14.73 -20.55 4.31
N LEU A 60 -15.65 -20.60 5.26
CA LEU A 60 -17.01 -20.07 5.09
C LEU A 60 -17.28 -18.94 6.08
N GLU A 61 -18.19 -18.04 5.71
CA GLU A 61 -18.65 -16.92 6.56
C GLU A 61 -17.47 -16.12 7.13
N VAL A 62 -16.55 -15.72 6.23
CA VAL A 62 -15.34 -14.99 6.62
C VAL A 62 -15.71 -13.53 6.88
N GLU A 63 -15.64 -13.11 8.13
CA GLU A 63 -15.92 -11.75 8.58
C GLU A 63 -14.63 -11.06 9.01
N ILE A 64 -14.26 -9.97 8.34
CA ILE A 64 -13.06 -9.17 8.62
C ILE A 64 -13.51 -7.93 9.39
N THR A 65 -13.04 -7.76 10.62
CA THR A 65 -13.34 -6.59 11.46
C THR A 65 -12.05 -5.89 11.86
N ASP A 66 -11.97 -4.59 11.58
CA ASP A 66 -10.83 -3.75 11.99
C ASP A 66 -11.25 -2.58 12.88
N ASN A 67 -10.94 -2.69 14.18
CA ASN A 67 -11.26 -1.69 15.19
C ASN A 67 -10.18 -0.60 15.35
N SER A 68 -9.13 -0.60 14.51
CA SER A 68 -8.02 0.36 14.61
C SER A 68 -8.44 1.81 14.27
N PHE A 69 -9.56 2.00 13.57
CA PHE A 69 -9.92 3.26 12.91
C PHE A 69 -11.11 3.97 13.57
N HIS A 70 -10.86 4.57 14.74
CA HIS A 70 -11.90 5.31 15.46
C HIS A 70 -12.35 6.59 14.72
N PRO A 71 -13.67 6.91 14.66
CA PRO A 71 -14.22 8.06 13.93
C PRO A 71 -13.69 9.43 14.39
N ASP A 72 -13.21 9.54 15.63
CA ASP A 72 -12.60 10.78 16.16
C ASP A 72 -11.28 11.15 15.45
N ARG A 73 -10.58 10.13 14.93
CA ARG A 73 -9.26 10.28 14.32
C ARG A 73 -9.26 10.00 12.83
N PHE A 74 -10.19 9.18 12.35
CA PHE A 74 -10.31 8.79 10.94
C PHE A 74 -11.73 9.01 10.42
N VAL A 75 -11.84 9.39 9.16
CA VAL A 75 -13.08 9.39 8.40
C VAL A 75 -13.07 8.17 7.51
N HIS A 76 -14.13 7.38 7.57
CA HIS A 76 -14.38 6.34 6.58
C HIS A 76 -14.79 6.99 5.25
N VAL A 77 -14.13 6.60 4.15
CA VAL A 77 -14.37 7.18 2.81
C VAL A 77 -14.97 6.14 1.88
N SER A 78 -14.43 4.91 1.85
CA SER A 78 -14.90 3.85 0.96
C SER A 78 -14.50 2.46 1.47
N GLY A 79 -15.19 1.42 0.96
CA GLY A 79 -15.07 0.04 1.42
C GLY A 79 -15.85 -0.22 2.71
N GLU A 80 -15.70 -1.40 3.29
CA GLU A 80 -16.39 -1.78 4.54
C GLU A 80 -15.36 -2.11 5.62
N LEU A 81 -15.46 -1.48 6.80
CA LEU A 81 -14.58 -1.78 7.94
C LEU A 81 -14.92 -3.13 8.60
N ASN A 82 -16.18 -3.55 8.47
CA ASN A 82 -16.63 -4.90 8.75
C ASN A 82 -17.11 -5.51 7.43
N ALA A 83 -16.27 -6.33 6.80
CA ALA A 83 -16.57 -6.95 5.51
C ALA A 83 -16.86 -8.43 5.67
N ARG A 84 -17.88 -8.92 4.95
CA ARG A 84 -18.28 -10.33 4.95
C ARG A 84 -18.02 -10.95 3.59
N ILE A 85 -17.37 -12.11 3.60
CA ILE A 85 -17.04 -12.91 2.43
C ILE A 85 -17.63 -14.30 2.66
N ASP A 86 -18.55 -14.71 1.79
CA ASP A 86 -19.30 -15.96 1.99
C ASP A 86 -18.41 -17.20 1.98
N ARG A 87 -17.44 -17.23 1.05
CA ARG A 87 -16.58 -18.38 0.83
C ARG A 87 -15.21 -18.00 0.27
N VAL A 88 -14.17 -18.59 0.85
CA VAL A 88 -12.80 -18.54 0.32
C VAL A 88 -12.35 -19.96 -0.03
N PRO A 89 -12.26 -20.32 -1.33
CA PRO A 89 -11.84 -21.65 -1.77
C PRO A 89 -10.47 -22.07 -1.21
N PRO A 90 -10.19 -23.38 -1.11
CA PRO A 90 -8.88 -23.87 -0.70
C PRO A 90 -7.79 -23.41 -1.68
N HIS A 91 -6.60 -23.14 -1.17
CA HIS A 91 -5.44 -22.68 -1.96
C HIS A 91 -5.69 -21.40 -2.77
N SER A 92 -6.63 -20.56 -2.33
CA SER A 92 -7.01 -19.31 -3.01
C SER A 92 -6.90 -18.09 -2.08
N ASN A 93 -6.97 -16.90 -2.66
CA ASN A 93 -6.91 -15.65 -1.93
C ASN A 93 -8.01 -14.68 -2.36
N VAL A 94 -8.50 -13.92 -1.38
CA VAL A 94 -9.45 -12.83 -1.59
C VAL A 94 -8.86 -11.58 -0.96
N SER A 95 -8.97 -10.44 -1.65
CA SER A 95 -8.51 -9.16 -1.14
C SER A 95 -9.65 -8.18 -0.99
N HIS A 96 -9.72 -7.54 0.17
CA HIS A 96 -10.64 -6.46 0.50
C HIS A 96 -9.85 -5.17 0.75
N THR A 97 -10.38 -4.03 0.30
CA THR A 97 -9.69 -2.74 0.44
C THR A 97 -10.62 -1.73 1.08
N VAL A 98 -10.09 -0.98 2.04
CA VAL A 98 -10.79 0.09 2.74
C VAL A 98 -10.02 1.38 2.55
N VAL A 99 -10.74 2.46 2.28
CA VAL A 99 -10.18 3.81 2.18
C VAL A 99 -10.64 4.63 3.37
N ILE A 100 -9.66 5.14 4.10
CA ILE A 100 -9.87 5.98 5.28
C ILE A 100 -9.09 7.28 5.13
N ARG A 101 -9.52 8.34 5.79
CA ARG A 101 -8.84 9.64 5.79
C ARG A 101 -8.55 10.08 7.22
N PRO A 102 -7.29 10.31 7.61
CA PRO A 102 -6.95 10.78 8.95
C PRO A 102 -7.30 12.25 9.13
N ARG A 103 -7.85 12.61 10.29
CA ARG A 103 -8.21 13.99 10.67
C ARG A 103 -7.12 14.73 11.42
N LYS A 104 -6.18 14.00 12.02
CA LYS A 104 -5.10 14.56 12.85
C LYS A 104 -3.78 13.93 12.43
N TYR A 105 -2.72 14.73 12.43
CA TYR A 105 -1.35 14.25 12.29
C TYR A 105 -0.83 13.63 13.60
N GLY A 106 0.29 12.90 13.52
CA GLY A 106 0.97 12.27 14.64
C GLY A 106 1.23 10.77 14.43
N TYR A 107 1.74 10.11 15.45
CA TYR A 107 1.95 8.68 15.44
C TYR A 107 0.64 7.93 15.70
N PHE A 108 0.40 6.88 14.91
CA PHE A 108 -0.77 6.03 15.03
C PHE A 108 -0.38 4.57 14.90
N ASN A 109 -0.98 3.74 15.74
CA ASN A 109 -0.76 2.30 15.71
C ASN A 109 -1.80 1.63 14.81
N PHE A 110 -1.32 1.05 13.71
CA PHE A 110 -2.12 0.19 12.85
C PHE A 110 -2.05 -1.24 13.39
N THR A 111 -2.97 -1.56 14.30
CA THR A 111 -3.10 -2.88 14.93
C THR A 111 -3.63 -3.93 13.95
N SER A 112 -3.59 -5.20 14.34
CA SER A 112 -4.15 -6.30 13.56
C SER A 112 -5.67 -6.17 13.45
N ALA A 113 -6.22 -6.60 12.31
CA ALA A 113 -7.64 -6.87 12.16
C ALA A 113 -7.95 -8.29 12.64
N GLU A 114 -9.16 -8.49 13.14
CA GLU A 114 -9.68 -9.80 13.53
C GLU A 114 -10.49 -10.38 12.37
N VAL A 115 -10.28 -11.65 12.08
CA VAL A 115 -10.99 -12.39 11.04
C VAL A 115 -11.65 -13.61 11.66
N LEU A 116 -12.98 -13.63 11.63
CA LEU A 116 -13.78 -14.75 12.07
C LEU A 116 -14.17 -15.59 10.87
N TYR A 117 -14.07 -16.92 10.97
CA TYR A 117 -14.46 -17.81 9.87
C TYR A 117 -14.85 -19.20 10.39
N ARG A 118 -15.61 -19.93 9.59
CA ARG A 118 -15.92 -21.35 9.84
C ARG A 118 -14.90 -22.24 9.11
N ARG A 119 -14.30 -23.20 9.83
CA ARG A 119 -13.26 -24.10 9.30
C ARG A 119 -13.79 -25.20 8.37
N THR A 120 -15.01 -25.66 8.64
CA THR A 120 -15.71 -26.75 7.93
C THR A 120 -17.21 -26.45 8.02
N GLU A 121 -18.04 -26.91 7.09
CA GLU A 121 -19.49 -26.64 7.07
C GLU A 121 -20.18 -26.95 8.42
N ASP A 122 -19.83 -28.08 9.05
CA ASP A 122 -20.44 -28.54 10.30
C ASP A 122 -19.76 -28.02 11.58
N ALA A 123 -18.78 -27.12 11.48
CA ALA A 123 -18.03 -26.67 12.64
C ALA A 123 -18.91 -25.77 13.55
N PRO A 124 -19.14 -26.14 14.84
CA PRO A 124 -20.07 -25.43 15.71
C PRO A 124 -19.55 -24.09 16.25
N ARG A 125 -18.24 -23.82 16.10
CA ARG A 125 -17.60 -22.59 16.58
C ARG A 125 -16.86 -21.90 15.44
N LEU A 126 -16.97 -20.57 15.39
CA LEU A 126 -16.15 -19.74 14.53
C LEU A 126 -14.71 -19.72 15.05
N GLN A 127 -13.76 -19.86 14.13
CA GLN A 127 -12.34 -19.72 14.39
C GLN A 127 -11.94 -18.25 14.26
N VAL A 128 -11.10 -17.79 15.18
CA VAL A 128 -10.46 -16.48 15.12
C VAL A 128 -9.10 -16.62 14.43
N ALA A 129 -8.85 -15.75 13.45
CA ALA A 129 -7.54 -15.44 12.89
C ALA A 129 -7.25 -13.96 13.07
N VAL A 130 -5.97 -13.60 13.14
CA VAL A 130 -5.52 -12.21 13.23
C VAL A 130 -4.69 -11.87 12.01
N SER A 131 -4.84 -10.64 11.51
CA SER A 131 -3.99 -10.16 10.43
C SER A 131 -2.59 -9.80 10.92
N SER A 132 -1.65 -9.66 9.99
CA SER A 132 -0.42 -8.92 10.26
C SER A 132 -0.72 -7.52 10.83
N ALA A 133 0.18 -7.01 11.67
CA ALA A 133 0.11 -5.66 12.21
C ALA A 133 1.22 -4.82 11.57
N PRO A 134 0.90 -3.84 10.71
CA PRO A 134 1.91 -2.93 10.13
C PRO A 134 2.71 -2.14 11.18
N GLY A 135 2.16 -1.95 12.38
CA GLY A 135 2.83 -1.27 13.49
C GLY A 135 2.52 0.23 13.54
N GLU A 136 3.42 0.99 14.13
CA GLU A 136 3.28 2.44 14.26
C GLU A 136 3.63 3.14 12.94
N GLY A 137 2.70 3.96 12.44
CA GLY A 137 2.91 4.82 11.28
C GLY A 137 2.80 6.29 11.67
N LEU A 138 3.72 7.11 11.16
CA LEU A 138 3.66 8.56 11.30
C LEU A 138 2.76 9.15 10.21
N ILE A 139 1.67 9.79 10.63
CA ILE A 139 0.85 10.62 9.76
C ILE A 139 1.41 12.04 9.79
N VAL A 140 1.91 12.49 8.65
CA VAL A 140 2.52 13.82 8.49
C VAL A 140 1.42 14.87 8.35
N SER A 141 1.65 16.06 8.90
CA SER A 141 0.73 17.19 8.69
C SER A 141 0.65 17.55 7.21
N TYR A 142 -0.53 17.97 6.76
CA TYR A 142 -0.70 18.38 5.35
C TYR A 142 0.25 19.52 4.98
N ARG A 143 0.46 20.48 5.91
CA ARG A 143 1.35 21.62 5.73
C ARG A 143 2.79 21.19 5.48
N ASP A 144 3.32 20.26 6.28
CA ASP A 144 4.73 19.85 6.16
C ASP A 144 4.94 18.93 4.95
N TYR A 145 3.93 18.16 4.58
CA TYR A 145 3.90 17.44 3.31
C TYR A 145 3.92 18.41 2.12
N ALA A 146 3.03 19.41 2.10
CA ALA A 146 2.96 20.40 1.04
C ALA A 146 4.28 21.16 0.87
N LYS A 147 4.97 21.53 1.95
CA LYS A 147 6.30 22.18 1.84
C LYS A 147 7.36 21.33 1.12
N LYS A 148 7.29 20.00 1.24
CA LYS A 148 8.27 19.08 0.65
C LYS A 148 7.90 18.63 -0.75
N PHE A 149 6.60 18.51 -1.03
CA PHE A 149 6.10 17.86 -2.24
C PHE A 149 5.21 18.76 -3.11
N SER A 150 4.94 20.01 -2.70
CA SER A 150 4.18 20.94 -3.54
C SER A 150 4.99 21.37 -4.76
N SER A 151 4.31 21.44 -5.90
CA SER A 151 4.91 21.94 -7.13
C SER A 151 4.88 23.46 -7.12
N HIS A 152 6.04 24.11 -7.01
CA HIS A 152 6.18 25.56 -7.08
C HIS A 152 6.10 26.12 -8.51
N VAL A 153 5.34 25.48 -9.41
CA VAL A 153 5.33 25.81 -10.85
C VAL A 153 4.83 27.23 -11.08
N ILE A 154 3.80 27.66 -10.34
CA ILE A 154 3.27 29.03 -10.46
C ILE A 154 4.30 30.04 -9.96
N ASP A 155 4.96 29.76 -8.84
CA ASP A 155 6.00 30.63 -8.27
C ASP A 155 7.19 30.79 -9.26
N TRP A 156 7.63 29.69 -9.86
CA TRP A 156 8.67 29.71 -10.90
C TRP A 156 8.22 30.44 -12.17
N THR A 157 6.96 30.28 -12.57
CA THR A 157 6.41 30.98 -13.74
C THR A 157 6.33 32.48 -13.48
N ALA A 158 5.85 32.89 -12.31
CA ALA A 158 5.81 34.28 -11.90
C ALA A 158 7.22 34.88 -11.86
N PHE A 159 8.19 34.17 -11.30
CA PHE A 159 9.59 34.58 -11.30
C PHE A 159 10.14 34.76 -12.72
N ALA A 160 9.88 33.82 -13.63
CA ALA A 160 10.28 33.92 -15.03
C ALA A 160 9.65 35.16 -15.71
N VAL A 161 8.37 35.41 -15.49
CA VAL A 161 7.67 36.58 -16.05
C VAL A 161 8.21 37.89 -15.50
N MET A 162 8.53 37.96 -14.20
CA MET A 162 9.05 39.17 -13.57
C MET A 162 10.50 39.49 -13.99
N THR A 163 11.31 38.47 -14.27
CA THR A 163 12.71 38.62 -14.72
C THR A 163 12.84 38.78 -16.23
N LEU A 164 11.80 38.46 -16.99
CA LEU A 164 11.80 38.58 -18.44
C LEU A 164 12.06 40.01 -18.94
N PRO A 165 11.44 41.09 -18.40
CA PRO A 165 11.70 42.45 -18.89
C PRO A 165 13.16 42.89 -18.75
N SER A 166 13.81 42.55 -17.63
CA SER A 166 15.21 42.92 -17.38
C SER A 166 16.20 42.14 -18.24
N LEU A 167 15.84 40.95 -18.73
CA LEU A 167 16.64 40.16 -19.67
C LEU A 167 16.32 40.49 -21.14
N ALA A 168 15.04 40.60 -21.46
CA ALA A 168 14.53 40.76 -22.83
C ALA A 168 14.78 42.16 -23.40
N LEU A 169 14.62 43.23 -22.61
CA LEU A 169 14.82 44.59 -23.11
C LEU A 169 16.29 44.85 -23.51
N PRO A 170 17.32 44.56 -22.67
CA PRO A 170 18.71 44.72 -23.08
C PRO A 170 19.09 43.80 -24.25
N PHE A 171 18.58 42.56 -24.25
CA PHE A 171 18.82 41.63 -25.36
C PHE A 171 18.26 42.16 -26.68
N ALA A 172 17.02 42.68 -26.69
CA ALA A 172 16.40 43.25 -27.88
C ALA A 172 17.18 44.49 -28.39
N LEU A 173 17.61 45.37 -27.50
CA LEU A 173 18.44 46.52 -27.84
C LEU A 173 19.81 46.11 -28.41
N TRP A 174 20.44 45.09 -27.82
CA TRP A 174 21.69 44.54 -28.34
C TRP A 174 21.49 43.86 -29.71
N TRP A 175 20.46 43.05 -29.87
CA TRP A 175 20.18 42.33 -31.11
C TRP A 175 19.93 43.30 -32.29
N THR A 176 19.15 44.34 -32.03
CA THR A 176 18.87 45.39 -33.02
C THR A 176 20.11 46.21 -33.37
N SER A 177 21.01 46.48 -32.42
CA SER A 177 22.27 47.19 -32.71
C SER A 177 23.24 46.30 -33.49
N LYS A 178 23.48 45.06 -33.04
CA LYS A 178 24.35 44.09 -33.73
C LYS A 178 23.93 43.86 -35.17
N SER A 179 22.65 43.58 -35.42
CA SER A 179 22.14 43.34 -36.78
C SER A 179 22.35 44.53 -37.72
N LYS A 180 22.20 45.77 -37.23
CA LYS A 180 22.51 46.99 -37.99
C LYS A 180 24.00 47.11 -38.33
N TYR A 181 24.91 46.90 -37.37
CA TYR A 181 26.35 46.97 -37.60
C TYR A 181 26.86 45.87 -38.54
N GLU A 182 26.32 44.65 -38.43
CA GLU A 182 26.64 43.57 -39.35
C GLU A 182 26.18 43.86 -40.79
N ALA A 183 25.01 44.49 -40.97
CA ALA A 183 24.54 44.88 -42.29
C ALA A 183 25.46 45.95 -42.93
N LEU A 184 25.84 46.98 -42.17
CA LEU A 184 26.76 48.03 -42.64
C LEU A 184 28.15 47.49 -42.99
N SER A 185 28.71 46.61 -42.15
CA SER A 185 30.03 46.00 -42.42
C SER A 185 30.04 45.12 -43.68
N LYS A 186 28.92 44.45 -44.00
CA LYS A 186 28.78 43.67 -45.25
C LYS A 186 28.70 44.56 -46.49
N VAL A 187 28.05 45.73 -46.40
CA VAL A 187 28.00 46.71 -47.50
C VAL A 187 29.37 47.32 -47.74
N SER A 188 30.10 47.68 -46.68
CA SER A 188 31.45 48.26 -46.79
C SER A 188 32.50 47.32 -47.40
N LYS A 189 32.32 45.99 -47.32
CA LYS A 189 33.24 45.00 -47.93
C LYS A 189 32.97 44.71 -49.41
N LYS A 190 31.87 45.23 -49.97
CA LYS A 190 31.48 45.04 -51.38
C LYS A 190 31.96 46.16 -52.31
N HIS A 191 32.61 47.18 -51.76
CA HIS A 191 33.23 48.29 -52.50
C HIS A 191 34.75 48.16 -52.55
#